data_AF-C7NSV9-F1
#
_entry.id   AF-C7NSV9-F1
#
_cell.length_a   1.000
_cell.length_b   1.000
_cell.length_c   1.000
_cell.angle_alpha   90.00
_cell.angle_beta   90.00
_cell.angle_gamma   90.00
#
_symmetry.space_group_name_H-M   'P 1'
#
loop_
_entity.id
_entity.type
_entity.pdbx_description
1 polymer ?
#
loop_
_entity_poly.entity_id
_entity_poly.type
_entity_poly.pdbx_seq_one_letter_code
_entity_poly.pdbx_strand_id
1 'polypeptide(L)'
;MASHGALAATVLLVDGVTDAIDGIVPTLGDDAIATIVVLAVSLSLPCFLYGAWLMIVHDPVTWRVLRTHLAVVGLGLALTTVPLVWWMIPKLWSQVSGFAVVHAFLGLQAYAFFALAGTGIVRILRAKWASEAYRRASSFDLDDLEAETADLELGHWRARLRIGVVGYTSFWILAYLTGIVRYVIKYQPLG
;
A
#
# COMPACT_ATOMS: atom_id res chain seq x y z
N MET A 1 -33.54 9.73 -27.30
CA MET A 1 -32.48 9.80 -28.33
C MET A 1 -31.20 10.54 -27.87
N ALA A 2 -31.14 11.18 -26.70
CA ALA A 2 -29.95 11.91 -26.23
C ALA A 2 -28.91 11.06 -25.45
N SER A 3 -29.25 9.83 -25.03
CA SER A 3 -28.39 8.98 -24.21
C SER A 3 -27.28 8.26 -24.98
N HIS A 4 -27.43 8.03 -26.29
CA HIS A 4 -26.43 7.33 -27.10
C HIS A 4 -25.22 8.21 -27.45
N GLY A 5 -25.41 9.53 -27.57
CA GLY A 5 -24.32 10.47 -27.90
C GLY A 5 -23.35 10.71 -26.73
N ALA A 6 -23.86 10.73 -25.50
CA ALA A 6 -23.03 10.92 -24.30
C ALA A 6 -22.13 9.71 -24.02
N LEU A 7 -22.63 8.49 -24.25
CA LEU A 7 -21.84 7.27 -24.13
C LEU A 7 -20.76 7.20 -25.22
N ALA A 8 -21.08 7.53 -26.47
CA ALA A 8 -20.11 7.56 -27.56
C ALA A 8 -18.99 8.60 -27.34
N ALA A 9 -19.34 9.80 -26.83
CA ALA A 9 -18.37 10.83 -26.50
C ALA A 9 -17.47 10.46 -25.31
N THR A 10 -18.02 9.73 -24.33
CA THR A 10 -17.25 9.23 -23.17
C THR A 10 -16.30 8.12 -23.60
N VAL A 11 -16.74 7.20 -24.46
CA VAL A 11 -15.89 6.13 -25.01
C VAL A 11 -14.77 6.72 -25.87
N LEU A 12 -15.06 7.68 -26.76
CA LEU A 12 -14.04 8.37 -27.57
C LEU A 12 -13.01 9.14 -26.74
N LEU A 13 -13.42 9.72 -25.61
CA LEU A 13 -12.49 10.38 -24.68
C LEU A 13 -11.62 9.39 -23.92
N VAL A 14 -12.16 8.23 -23.53
CA VAL A 14 -11.40 7.17 -22.88
C VAL A 14 -10.41 6.54 -23.87
N ASP A 15 -10.87 6.23 -25.09
CA ASP A 15 -10.07 5.66 -26.16
C ASP A 15 -8.95 6.62 -26.61
N GLY A 16 -9.26 7.92 -26.77
CA GLY A 16 -8.24 8.93 -27.09
C GLY A 16 -7.23 9.17 -25.97
N VAL A 17 -7.61 8.98 -24.71
CA VAL A 17 -6.69 9.04 -23.57
C VAL A 17 -5.82 7.78 -23.51
N THR A 18 -6.37 6.60 -23.80
CA THR A 18 -5.58 5.37 -23.89
C THR A 18 -4.60 5.42 -25.07
N ASP A 19 -5.03 5.91 -26.23
CA ASP A 19 -4.18 6.06 -27.42
C ASP A 19 -3.07 7.09 -27.20
N ALA A 20 -3.35 8.18 -26.47
CA ALA A 20 -2.35 9.17 -26.09
C ALA A 20 -1.35 8.64 -25.05
N ILE A 21 -1.79 7.77 -24.13
CA ILE A 21 -0.93 7.08 -23.17
C ILE A 21 -0.06 6.03 -23.90
N ASP A 22 -0.63 5.27 -24.83
CA ASP A 22 0.05 4.30 -25.68
C ASP A 22 1.01 4.94 -26.68
N GLY A 23 0.79 6.22 -27.02
CA GLY A 23 1.72 7.04 -27.81
C GLY A 23 2.92 7.59 -27.02
N ILE A 24 2.83 7.66 -25.69
CA ILE A 24 3.87 8.21 -24.80
C ILE A 24 4.67 7.08 -24.12
N VAL A 25 4.04 5.95 -23.83
CA VAL A 25 4.68 4.74 -23.30
C VAL A 25 4.89 3.79 -24.46
N PRO A 26 6.13 3.35 -24.76
CA PRO A 26 6.33 2.39 -25.85
C PRO A 26 5.44 1.17 -25.62
N THR A 27 5.04 0.52 -26.72
CA THR A 27 4.30 -0.75 -26.80
C THR A 27 5.07 -1.89 -26.12
N LEU A 28 5.28 -1.77 -24.81
CA LEU A 28 5.95 -2.77 -23.98
C LEU A 28 5.11 -4.04 -24.01
N GLY A 29 5.76 -5.15 -24.35
CA GLY A 29 5.15 -6.46 -24.23
C GLY A 29 4.69 -6.72 -22.79
N ASP A 30 3.69 -7.59 -22.63
CA ASP A 30 3.14 -7.95 -21.32
C ASP A 30 4.22 -8.50 -20.35
N ASP A 31 5.25 -9.13 -20.91
CA ASP A 31 6.45 -9.63 -20.23
C ASP A 31 7.35 -8.50 -19.70
N ALA A 32 7.56 -7.44 -20.48
CA ALA A 32 8.30 -6.27 -20.06
C ALA A 32 7.57 -5.54 -18.93
N ILE A 33 6.25 -5.36 -19.05
CA ILE A 33 5.43 -4.76 -17.99
C ILE A 33 5.46 -5.64 -16.74
N ALA A 34 5.32 -6.96 -16.87
CA ALA A 34 5.40 -7.87 -15.73
C ALA A 34 6.73 -7.76 -14.99
N THR A 35 7.85 -7.62 -15.72
CA THR A 35 9.18 -7.43 -15.14
C THR A 35 9.28 -6.11 -14.39
N ILE A 36 8.78 -5.01 -14.96
CA ILE A 36 8.73 -3.70 -14.29
C ILE A 36 7.90 -3.79 -13.00
N VAL A 37 6.74 -4.45 -13.05
CA VAL A 37 5.88 -4.66 -11.88
C VAL A 37 6.62 -5.45 -10.80
N VAL A 38 7.29 -6.54 -11.15
CA VAL A 38 8.07 -7.35 -10.20
C VAL A 38 9.21 -6.54 -9.57
N LEU A 39 9.91 -5.72 -10.36
CA LEU A 39 10.96 -4.85 -9.85
C LEU A 39 10.39 -3.80 -8.89
N ALA A 40 9.31 -3.11 -9.28
CA ALA A 40 8.65 -2.10 -8.44
C ALA A 40 8.20 -2.70 -7.10
N VAL A 41 7.53 -3.87 -7.14
CA VAL A 41 7.09 -4.57 -5.93
C VAL A 41 8.29 -5.05 -5.10
N SER A 42 9.38 -5.53 -5.72
CA SER A 42 10.59 -5.92 -5.00
C SER A 42 11.27 -4.73 -4.31
N LEU A 43 11.30 -3.56 -4.93
CA LEU A 43 11.81 -2.30 -4.37
C LEU A 43 11.01 -1.83 -3.14
N SER A 44 9.76 -2.26 -2.99
CA SER A 44 8.94 -1.95 -1.81
C SER A 44 9.26 -2.80 -0.58
N LEU A 45 9.88 -3.99 -0.74
CA LEU A 45 10.28 -4.86 0.37
C LEU A 45 11.11 -4.13 1.44
N PRO A 46 12.23 -3.44 1.11
CA PRO A 46 13.00 -2.72 2.13
C PRO A 46 12.17 -1.62 2.82
N CYS A 47 11.19 -1.02 2.12
CA CYS A 47 10.32 -0.01 2.70
C CYS A 47 9.44 -0.61 3.81
N PHE A 48 8.82 -1.76 3.56
CA PHE A 48 7.95 -2.41 4.56
C PHE A 48 8.73 -3.04 5.72
N LEU A 49 9.90 -3.61 5.44
CA LEU A 49 10.77 -4.14 6.49
C LEU A 49 11.27 -3.03 7.42
N TYR A 50 11.77 -1.92 6.85
CA TYR A 50 12.23 -0.78 7.64
C TYR A 50 11.09 -0.08 8.38
N GLY A 51 9.93 0.08 7.72
CA GLY A 51 8.72 0.60 8.33
C GLY A 51 8.27 -0.24 9.54
N ALA A 52 8.28 -1.56 9.43
CA ALA A 52 7.94 -2.46 10.54
C ALA A 52 8.97 -2.42 11.66
N TRP A 53 10.26 -2.43 11.31
CA TRP A 53 11.36 -2.31 12.27
C TRP A 53 11.24 -1.05 13.14
N LEU A 54 10.94 0.10 12.53
CA LEU A 54 10.71 1.36 13.24
C LEU A 54 9.60 1.28 14.29
N MET A 55 8.53 0.52 14.04
CA MET A 55 7.40 0.40 14.96
C MET A 55 7.63 -0.61 16.08
N ILE A 56 8.50 -1.61 15.86
CA ILE A 56 8.79 -2.67 16.83
C ILE A 56 9.87 -2.25 17.82
N VAL A 57 10.94 -1.61 17.34
CA VAL A 57 12.14 -1.34 18.16
C VAL A 57 12.01 -0.08 19.00
N HIS A 58 11.24 0.91 18.57
CA HIS A 58 11.10 2.17 19.30
C HIS A 58 9.94 2.12 20.30
N ASP A 59 10.29 2.19 21.59
CA ASP A 59 9.35 2.34 22.71
C ASP A 59 9.93 3.35 23.73
N PRO A 60 9.33 4.55 23.89
CA PRO A 60 8.11 5.02 23.25
C PRO A 60 8.26 5.35 21.76
N VAL A 61 7.16 5.27 21.01
CA VAL A 61 7.12 5.74 19.61
C VAL A 61 7.03 7.26 19.61
N THR A 62 8.03 7.92 19.04
CA THR A 62 8.03 9.39 18.91
C THR A 62 7.30 9.83 17.64
N TRP A 63 6.83 11.08 17.60
CA TRP A 63 6.24 11.66 16.39
C TRP A 63 7.19 11.64 15.18
N ARG A 64 8.50 11.76 15.41
CA ARG A 64 9.51 11.67 14.35
C ARG A 64 9.55 10.27 13.75
N VAL A 65 9.57 9.24 14.59
CA VAL A 65 9.57 7.84 14.17
C VAL A 65 8.29 7.52 13.40
N LEU A 66 7.13 7.97 13.88
CA LEU A 66 5.85 7.78 13.19
C LEU A 66 5.84 8.46 11.81
N ARG A 67 6.34 9.70 11.68
CA ARG A 67 6.45 10.38 10.38
C ARG A 67 7.38 9.64 9.41
N THR A 68 8.53 9.17 9.89
CA THR A 68 9.46 8.40 9.06
C THR A 68 8.82 7.09 8.60
N HIS A 69 8.12 6.38 9.49
CA HIS A 69 7.33 5.20 9.13
C HIS A 69 6.31 5.51 8.04
N LEU A 70 5.50 6.56 8.19
CA LEU A 70 4.50 6.95 7.19
C LEU A 70 5.13 7.29 5.83
N ALA A 71 6.27 7.99 5.81
CA ALA A 71 6.95 8.34 4.56
C ALA A 71 7.47 7.09 3.83
N VAL A 72 8.15 6.20 4.55
CA VAL A 72 8.75 5.00 3.95
C VAL A 72 7.67 3.99 3.55
N VAL A 73 6.70 3.71 4.42
CA VAL A 73 5.59 2.80 4.09
C VAL A 73 4.71 3.40 2.99
N GLY A 74 4.51 4.72 2.96
CA GLY A 74 3.82 5.41 1.88
C GLY A 74 4.49 5.21 0.52
N LEU A 75 5.81 5.31 0.45
CA LEU A 75 6.57 4.99 -0.77
C LEU A 75 6.41 3.52 -1.17
N GLY A 76 6.55 2.60 -0.21
CA GLY A 76 6.33 1.17 -0.45
C GLY A 76 4.92 0.89 -1.00
N LEU A 77 3.90 1.50 -0.39
CA LEU A 77 2.51 1.38 -0.83
C LEU A 77 2.29 1.94 -2.23
N ALA A 78 2.94 3.04 -2.61
CA ALA A 78 2.85 3.56 -3.97
C ALA A 78 3.44 2.55 -4.97
N LEU A 79 4.62 2.00 -4.66
CA LEU A 79 5.30 1.01 -5.49
C LEU A 79 4.52 -0.30 -5.66
N THR A 80 3.64 -0.67 -4.72
CA THR A 80 2.83 -1.90 -4.83
C THR A 80 1.41 -1.66 -5.27
N THR A 81 0.77 -0.61 -4.77
CA THR A 81 -0.66 -0.36 -4.98
C THR A 81 -0.92 0.19 -6.38
N VAL A 82 0.00 0.99 -6.95
CA VAL A 82 -0.15 1.45 -8.34
C VAL A 82 -0.11 0.27 -9.31
N PRO A 83 0.90 -0.63 -9.29
CA PRO A 83 0.87 -1.85 -10.11
C PRO A 83 -0.35 -2.74 -9.86
N LEU A 84 -0.75 -2.89 -8.59
CA LEU A 84 -1.91 -3.69 -8.23
C LEU A 84 -3.18 -3.16 -8.90
N VAL A 85 -3.49 -1.87 -8.72
CA VAL A 85 -4.75 -1.26 -9.17
C VAL A 85 -4.78 -1.12 -10.68
N TRP A 86 -3.68 -0.70 -11.31
CA TRP A 86 -3.66 -0.43 -12.76
C TRP A 86 -3.40 -1.68 -13.61
N TRP A 87 -2.66 -2.68 -13.12
CA TRP A 87 -2.24 -3.81 -13.95
C TRP A 87 -2.75 -5.18 -13.46
N MET A 88 -2.72 -5.44 -12.15
CA MET A 88 -3.06 -6.76 -11.62
C MET A 88 -4.57 -6.96 -11.47
N ILE A 89 -5.29 -5.98 -10.92
CA ILE A 89 -6.75 -6.04 -10.70
C ILE A 89 -7.53 -6.24 -12.01
N PRO A 90 -7.24 -5.53 -13.11
CA PRO A 90 -7.94 -5.78 -14.38
C PRO A 90 -7.72 -7.21 -14.92
N LYS A 91 -6.58 -7.81 -14.58
CA LYS A 91 -6.17 -9.15 -15.05
C LYS A 91 -6.57 -10.29 -14.11
N LEU A 92 -7.17 -9.97 -12.96
CA LEU A 92 -7.50 -10.96 -11.93
C LEU A 92 -8.51 -11.98 -12.46
N TRP A 93 -9.51 -11.56 -13.23
CA TRP A 93 -10.59 -12.44 -13.73
C TRP A 93 -10.17 -13.33 -14.90
N SER A 94 -9.15 -12.94 -15.67
CA SER A 94 -8.63 -13.77 -16.77
C SER A 94 -7.57 -14.78 -16.31
N GLN A 95 -7.16 -14.74 -15.03
CA GLN A 95 -6.03 -15.52 -14.53
C GLN A 95 -6.35 -16.29 -13.24
N VAL A 96 -7.61 -16.73 -13.08
CA VAL A 96 -8.05 -17.53 -11.94
C VAL A 96 -7.47 -18.95 -12.03
N SER A 97 -6.23 -19.09 -11.55
CA SER A 97 -5.56 -20.37 -11.32
C SER A 97 -5.26 -20.55 -9.83
N GLY A 98 -4.92 -21.77 -9.40
CA GLY A 98 -4.74 -22.08 -7.97
C GLY A 98 -3.78 -21.12 -7.25
N PHE A 99 -2.58 -20.88 -7.81
CA PHE A 99 -1.63 -19.94 -7.23
C PHE A 99 -2.07 -18.48 -7.30
N ALA A 100 -2.83 -18.08 -8.32
CA ALA A 100 -3.34 -16.72 -8.44
C ALA A 100 -4.39 -16.41 -7.35
N VAL A 101 -5.22 -17.38 -6.99
CA VAL A 101 -6.19 -17.25 -5.89
C VAL A 101 -5.48 -17.13 -4.55
N VAL A 102 -4.47 -17.97 -4.28
CA VAL A 102 -3.67 -17.88 -3.04
C VAL A 102 -3.00 -16.52 -2.94
N HIS A 103 -2.34 -16.07 -4.01
CA HIS A 103 -1.72 -14.75 -4.07
C HIS A 103 -2.71 -13.62 -3.79
N ALA A 104 -3.87 -13.64 -4.44
CA ALA A 104 -4.93 -12.64 -4.25
C ALA A 104 -5.48 -12.64 -2.82
N PHE A 105 -5.70 -13.83 -2.24
CA PHE A 105 -6.14 -13.97 -0.86
C PHE A 105 -5.13 -13.37 0.12
N LEU A 106 -3.84 -13.70 -0.02
CA LEU A 106 -2.77 -13.16 0.82
C LEU A 106 -2.67 -11.64 0.69
N GLY A 107 -2.76 -11.12 -0.54
CA GLY A 107 -2.79 -9.68 -0.79
C GLY A 107 -3.97 -9.00 -0.10
N LEU A 108 -5.17 -9.57 -0.19
CA LEU A 108 -6.36 -9.04 0.50
C LEU A 108 -6.18 -9.02 2.02
N GLN A 109 -5.62 -10.08 2.61
CA GLN A 109 -5.32 -10.11 4.04
C GLN A 109 -4.32 -9.01 4.43
N ALA A 110 -3.29 -8.78 3.62
CA ALA A 110 -2.36 -7.67 3.85
C ALA A 110 -3.13 -6.33 3.92
N TYR A 111 -3.98 -6.02 2.94
CA TYR A 111 -4.77 -4.78 2.95
C TYR A 111 -5.77 -4.69 4.13
N ALA A 112 -6.27 -5.81 4.65
CA ALA A 112 -7.07 -5.81 5.88
C ALA A 112 -6.25 -5.37 7.11
N PHE A 113 -5.02 -5.88 7.25
CA PHE A 113 -4.10 -5.43 8.30
C PHE A 113 -3.63 -3.99 8.10
N PHE A 114 -3.47 -3.54 6.84
CA PHE A 114 -3.22 -2.13 6.53
C PHE A 114 -4.36 -1.24 7.02
N ALA A 115 -5.62 -1.63 6.77
CA ALA A 115 -6.77 -0.90 7.27
C ALA A 115 -6.77 -0.85 8.81
N LEU A 116 -6.44 -1.96 9.47
CA LEU A 116 -6.28 -2.02 10.93
C LEU A 116 -5.20 -1.03 11.42
N ALA A 117 -4.02 -1.00 10.80
CA ALA A 117 -2.97 -0.04 11.11
C ALA A 117 -3.45 1.41 10.90
N GLY A 118 -4.15 1.66 9.80
CA GLY A 118 -4.73 2.95 9.45
C GLY A 118 -5.69 3.49 10.52
N THR A 119 -6.50 2.62 11.14
CA THR A 119 -7.37 3.05 12.25
C THR A 119 -6.60 3.63 13.44
N GLY A 120 -5.43 3.07 13.77
CA GLY A 120 -4.55 3.60 14.82
C GLY A 120 -3.92 4.93 14.42
N ILE A 121 -3.38 5.01 13.20
CA ILE A 121 -2.76 6.24 12.65
C ILE A 121 -3.76 7.41 12.66
N VAL A 122 -4.97 7.21 12.14
CA VAL A 122 -5.98 8.28 12.05
C VAL A 122 -6.32 8.83 13.43
N ARG A 123 -6.39 7.98 14.47
CA ARG A 123 -6.66 8.42 15.83
C ARG A 123 -5.51 9.22 16.43
N ILE A 124 -4.27 8.78 16.23
CA ILE A 124 -3.08 9.53 16.67
C ILE A 124 -2.99 10.90 15.97
N LEU A 125 -3.27 10.96 14.66
CA LEU A 125 -3.29 12.23 13.92
C LEU A 125 -4.40 13.17 14.39
N ARG A 126 -5.60 12.64 14.66
CA ARG A 126 -6.70 13.42 15.22
C ARG A 126 -6.35 14.00 16.59
N ALA A 127 -5.73 13.21 17.48
CA ALA A 127 -5.26 13.69 18.78
C ALA A 127 -4.24 14.83 18.63
N LYS A 128 -3.23 14.66 17.75
CA LYS A 128 -2.25 15.70 17.45
C LYS A 128 -2.90 16.99 16.96
N TRP A 129 -3.89 16.90 16.06
CA TRP A 129 -4.55 18.08 15.53
C TRP A 129 -5.55 18.70 16.51
N ALA A 130 -6.08 17.96 17.47
CA ALA A 130 -6.93 18.49 18.53
C ALA A 130 -6.14 19.31 19.57
N SER A 131 -4.93 18.87 19.94
CA SER A 131 -4.09 19.58 20.93
C SER A 131 -3.50 20.88 20.39
N GLU A 132 -3.65 21.98 21.11
CA GLU A 132 -3.01 23.26 20.78
C GLU A 132 -1.48 23.21 20.93
N ALA A 133 -0.99 22.50 21.95
CA ALA A 133 0.43 22.36 22.23
C ALA A 133 1.14 21.51 21.16
N TYR A 134 0.54 20.38 20.78
CA TYR A 134 1.18 19.42 19.88
C TYR A 134 0.87 19.64 18.40
N ARG A 135 -0.17 20.41 18.02
CA ARG A 135 -0.50 20.64 16.60
C ARG A 135 0.68 21.19 15.81
N ARG A 136 1.45 22.13 16.39
CA ARG A 136 2.65 22.73 15.77
C ARG A 136 3.98 22.06 16.17
N ALA A 137 3.97 21.15 17.14
CA ALA A 137 5.18 20.45 17.56
C ALA A 137 5.71 19.52 16.43
N SER A 138 7.03 19.56 16.23
CA SER A 138 7.76 18.80 15.21
C SER A 138 8.42 17.52 15.77
N SER A 139 8.57 17.42 17.09
CA SER A 139 9.01 16.22 17.81
C SER A 139 8.46 16.22 19.23
N PHE A 140 7.94 15.09 19.66
CA PHE A 140 7.44 14.79 21.00
C PHE A 140 7.22 13.28 21.10
N ASP A 141 7.11 12.75 22.31
CA ASP A 141 6.77 11.35 22.55
C ASP A 141 5.26 11.17 22.52
N LEU A 142 4.77 10.10 21.89
CA LEU A 142 3.33 9.88 21.78
C LEU A 142 2.66 9.60 23.13
N ASP A 143 3.45 9.22 24.14
CA ASP A 143 2.99 9.04 25.52
C ASP A 143 2.71 10.39 26.19
N ASP A 144 3.49 11.44 25.88
CA ASP A 144 3.22 12.81 26.38
C ASP A 144 1.92 13.37 25.79
N LEU A 145 1.63 13.04 24.52
CA LEU A 145 0.37 13.39 23.87
C LEU A 145 -0.82 12.66 24.53
N GLU A 146 -0.63 11.42 24.97
CA GLU A 146 -1.66 10.64 25.68
C GLU A 146 -1.95 11.23 27.06
N ALA A 147 -0.93 11.66 27.79
CA ALA A 147 -1.09 12.29 29.10
C ALA A 147 -1.92 13.59 29.04
N GLU A 148 -1.77 14.38 27.97
CA GLU A 148 -2.58 15.59 27.74
C GLU A 148 -4.01 15.26 27.29
N THR A 149 -4.17 14.19 26.52
CA THR A 149 -5.45 13.83 25.86
C THR A 149 -6.13 12.65 26.57
N ALA A 150 -6.18 12.71 27.91
CA ALA A 150 -6.51 11.63 28.85
C ALA A 150 -7.78 10.79 28.57
N ASP A 151 -8.59 11.16 27.58
CA ASP A 151 -9.81 10.50 27.12
C ASP A 151 -9.63 9.59 25.87
N LEU A 152 -8.46 9.58 25.21
CA LEU A 152 -8.29 8.94 23.90
C LEU A 152 -7.64 7.53 23.87
N GLU A 153 -7.21 6.97 25.00
CA GLU A 153 -6.63 5.61 25.10
C GLU A 153 -5.61 5.33 23.99
N LEU A 154 -4.66 6.26 23.77
CA LEU A 154 -3.75 6.21 22.63
C LEU A 154 -2.85 4.97 22.66
N GLY A 155 -2.54 4.41 23.83
CA GLY A 155 -1.82 3.15 23.99
C GLY A 155 -2.49 1.98 23.28
N HIS A 156 -3.82 1.87 23.39
CA HIS A 156 -4.58 0.84 22.68
C HIS A 156 -4.48 1.01 21.15
N TRP A 157 -4.56 2.25 20.66
CA TRP A 157 -4.42 2.54 19.24
C TRP A 157 -3.01 2.32 18.70
N ARG A 158 -1.97 2.56 19.52
CA ARG A 158 -0.57 2.19 19.21
C ARG A 158 -0.40 0.67 19.09
N ALA A 159 -1.03 -0.10 19.97
CA ALA A 159 -1.00 -1.56 19.87
C ALA A 159 -1.64 -2.05 18.56
N ARG A 160 -2.81 -1.51 18.18
CA ARG A 160 -3.45 -1.81 16.89
C ARG A 160 -2.59 -1.42 15.69
N LEU A 161 -1.90 -0.28 15.76
CA LEU A 161 -0.94 0.13 14.74
C LEU A 161 0.18 -0.91 14.59
N ARG A 162 0.83 -1.31 15.70
CA ARG A 162 1.92 -2.31 15.66
C ARG A 162 1.43 -3.65 15.12
N ILE A 163 0.29 -4.15 15.59
CA ILE A 163 -0.32 -5.41 15.11
C ILE A 163 -0.65 -5.30 13.61
N GLY A 164 -1.25 -4.19 13.19
CA GLY A 164 -1.55 -3.93 11.78
C GLY A 164 -0.30 -3.91 10.90
N VAL A 165 0.78 -3.28 11.36
CA VAL A 165 2.05 -3.21 10.62
C VAL A 165 2.71 -4.59 10.50
N VAL A 166 2.79 -5.35 11.60
CA VAL A 166 3.36 -6.71 11.57
C VAL A 166 2.53 -7.64 10.68
N GLY A 167 1.21 -7.60 10.83
CA GLY A 167 0.30 -8.41 10.02
C GLY A 167 0.38 -8.04 8.54
N TYR A 168 0.39 -6.74 8.21
CA TYR A 168 0.57 -6.27 6.84
C TYR A 168 1.86 -6.81 6.24
N THR A 169 3.01 -6.56 6.89
CA THR A 169 4.31 -6.97 6.37
C THR A 169 4.41 -8.48 6.19
N SER A 170 3.85 -9.27 7.12
CA SER A 170 3.86 -10.73 7.04
C SER A 170 3.06 -11.25 5.84
N PHE A 171 1.79 -10.84 5.71
CA PHE A 171 0.95 -11.24 4.58
C PHE A 171 1.45 -10.67 3.25
N TRP A 172 2.04 -9.48 3.27
CA TRP A 172 2.68 -8.88 2.10
C TRP A 172 3.87 -9.72 1.62
N ILE A 173 4.75 -10.20 2.52
CA ILE A 173 5.86 -11.09 2.15
C ILE A 173 5.34 -12.39 1.52
N LEU A 174 4.30 -13.00 2.09
CA LEU A 174 3.69 -14.21 1.53
C LEU A 174 3.10 -13.93 0.13
N ALA A 175 2.40 -12.81 -0.04
CA ALA A 175 1.89 -12.37 -1.34
C ALA A 175 3.03 -12.12 -2.33
N TYR A 176 4.12 -11.48 -1.89
CA TYR A 176 5.30 -11.25 -2.71
C TYR A 176 5.92 -12.56 -3.21
N LEU A 177 6.18 -13.51 -2.31
CA LEU A 177 6.76 -14.81 -2.68
C LEU A 177 5.88 -15.58 -3.67
N THR A 178 4.56 -15.63 -3.43
CA THR A 178 3.61 -16.26 -4.37
C THR A 178 3.54 -15.52 -5.70
N GLY A 179 3.71 -14.20 -5.69
CA GLY A 179 3.82 -13.36 -6.89
C GLY A 179 5.07 -13.66 -7.71
N ILE A 180 6.23 -13.79 -7.07
CA ILE A 180 7.49 -14.18 -7.71
C ILE A 180 7.39 -15.57 -8.34
N VAL A 181 6.87 -16.55 -7.60
CA VAL A 181 6.65 -17.92 -8.12
C VAL A 181 5.77 -17.88 -9.37
N ARG A 182 4.67 -17.13 -9.34
CA ARG A 182 3.78 -16.97 -10.48
C ARG A 182 4.45 -16.29 -11.67
N TYR A 183 5.26 -15.26 -11.43
CA TYR A 183 6.02 -14.57 -12.48
C TYR A 183 6.98 -15.54 -13.18
N VAL A 184 7.75 -16.31 -12.42
CA VAL A 184 8.72 -17.29 -12.96
C VAL A 184 8.02 -18.37 -13.77
N ILE A 185 6.91 -18.94 -13.28
CA ILE A 185 6.16 -19.99 -13.98
C ILE A 185 5.54 -19.47 -15.28
N LYS A 186 4.98 -18.24 -15.26
CA LYS A 186 4.23 -17.71 -16.40
C LYS A 186 5.12 -17.12 -17.50
N TYR A 187 6.17 -16.39 -17.12
CA TYR A 187 6.98 -15.61 -18.06
C TYR A 187 8.35 -16.24 -18.35
N GLN A 188 8.74 -17.31 -17.64
CA GLN A 188 10.00 -18.04 -17.83
C GLN A 188 11.19 -17.14 -18.18
N PRO A 189 11.53 -16.15 -17.32
CA PRO A 189 12.57 -15.16 -17.65
C PRO A 189 13.98 -15.75 -17.80
N LEU A 190 14.17 -17.03 -17.45
CA LEU A 190 15.44 -17.76 -17.47
C LEU A 190 15.49 -18.89 -18.52
N GLY A 191 14.45 -19.07 -19.34
CA GLY A 191 14.33 -20.17 -20.31
C GLY A 191 13.35 -21.27 -19.88
#